data_AF-F0H161-F1
#
_entry.id   AF-F0H161-F1
#
_cell.length_a   1.000
_cell.length_b   1.000
_cell.length_c   1.000
_cell.angle_alpha   90.00
_cell.angle_beta   90.00
_cell.angle_gamma   90.00
#
_symmetry.space_group_name_H-M   'P 1'
#
loop_
_entity.id
_entity.type
_entity.pdbx_description
1 polymer ?
#
loop_
_entity_poly.entity_id
_entity_poly.type
_entity_poly.pdbx_seq_one_letter_code
_entity_poly.pdbx_strand_id
1 'polypeptide(L)'
;MVSNLIFPTAGGFYFPFITTKIASALIYTYFFYRKEITRKNIVFCTILNSLVTSLFLNTLWTSQLTGNPFMAQFMLRVPTMAINFVFHTIVLIIILPKLAKILRIEIKKLGAQPENAPY
;
A
#
# COMPACT_ATOMS: atom_id res chain seq x y z
N MET A 1 -12.89 7.52 7.22
CA MET A 1 -13.87 8.56 7.65
C MET A 1 -13.34 9.38 8.82
N VAL A 2 -12.87 8.76 9.91
CA VAL A 2 -12.35 9.47 11.11
C VAL A 2 -11.17 10.41 10.82
N SER A 3 -10.20 10.01 9.97
CA SER A 3 -9.04 10.86 9.66
C SER A 3 -9.37 12.17 8.94
N ASN A 4 -10.43 12.21 8.10
CA ASN A 4 -10.80 13.42 7.34
C ASN A 4 -11.71 14.37 8.14
N LEU A 5 -12.24 13.89 9.27
CA LEU A 5 -12.97 14.70 10.25
C LEU A 5 -12.00 15.45 11.18
N ILE A 6 -10.88 14.82 11.54
CA ILE A 6 -9.90 15.35 12.51
C ILE A 6 -8.84 16.21 11.79
N PHE A 7 -8.46 15.84 10.56
CA PHE A 7 -7.54 16.60 9.72
C PHE A 7 -8.20 16.82 8.35
N PRO A 8 -8.87 17.97 8.14
CA PRO A 8 -9.47 18.26 6.85
C PRO A 8 -8.36 18.35 5.81
N THR A 9 -8.28 17.34 4.93
CA THR A 9 -7.40 17.41 3.77
C THR A 9 -7.93 18.53 2.87
N ALA A 10 -7.06 19.45 2.42
CA ALA A 10 -7.43 20.65 1.66
C ALA A 10 -8.26 20.41 0.39
N GLY A 11 -8.43 19.15 -0.06
CA GLY A 11 -9.25 18.76 -1.21
C GLY A 11 -10.61 18.11 -0.87
N GLY A 12 -11.03 18.09 0.39
CA GLY A 12 -12.29 17.45 0.80
C GLY A 12 -12.25 15.92 0.72
N PHE A 13 -13.42 15.28 0.85
CA PHE A 13 -13.57 13.83 0.71
C PHE A 13 -13.93 13.48 -0.73
N TYR A 14 -13.10 12.68 -1.40
CA TYR A 14 -13.40 12.13 -2.73
C TYR A 14 -13.43 10.60 -2.68
N PHE A 15 -14.63 10.05 -2.88
CA PHE A 15 -14.92 8.62 -2.72
C PHE A 15 -14.01 7.70 -3.56
N PRO A 16 -13.67 8.02 -4.82
CA PRO A 16 -12.77 7.17 -5.61
C PRO A 16 -11.38 6.94 -4.99
N PHE A 17 -10.84 7.84 -4.17
CA PHE A 17 -9.58 7.57 -3.48
C PHE A 17 -9.67 6.45 -2.44
N ILE A 18 -10.86 6.13 -1.94
CA ILE A 18 -11.06 4.95 -1.09
C ILE A 18 -10.80 3.68 -1.90
N THR A 19 -11.23 3.64 -3.16
CA THR A 19 -11.03 2.47 -4.01
C THR A 19 -9.54 2.18 -4.22
N THR A 20 -8.71 3.22 -4.30
CA THR A 20 -7.24 3.09 -4.30
C THR A 20 -6.71 2.45 -3.02
N LYS A 21 -7.25 2.82 -1.85
CA LYS A 21 -6.84 2.23 -0.56
C LYS A 21 -7.27 0.77 -0.44
N ILE A 22 -8.47 0.44 -0.91
CA ILE A 22 -8.97 -0.94 -0.98
C ILE A 22 -8.08 -1.77 -1.91
N ALA A 23 -7.80 -1.27 -3.11
CA ALA A 23 -6.92 -1.95 -4.07
C ALA A 23 -5.52 -2.19 -3.49
N SER A 24 -4.97 -1.19 -2.79
CA SER A 24 -3.69 -1.32 -2.08
C SER A 24 -3.75 -2.46 -1.06
N ALA A 25 -4.76 -2.46 -0.18
CA ALA A 25 -4.94 -3.49 0.82
C ALA A 25 -5.05 -4.90 0.19
N LEU A 26 -5.81 -5.03 -0.89
CA LEU A 26 -5.94 -6.30 -1.63
C LEU A 26 -4.62 -6.79 -2.20
N ILE A 27 -3.80 -5.89 -2.77
CA ILE A 27 -2.46 -6.24 -3.28
C ILE A 27 -1.58 -6.77 -2.13
N TYR A 28 -1.52 -6.04 -1.01
CA TYR A 28 -0.72 -6.46 0.14
C TYR A 28 -1.21 -7.80 0.72
N THR A 29 -2.53 -7.98 0.87
CA THR A 29 -3.11 -9.24 1.33
C THR A 29 -2.76 -10.39 0.39
N TYR A 30 -2.87 -10.20 -0.94
CA TYR A 30 -2.57 -11.26 -1.90
C TYR A 30 -1.12 -11.77 -1.83
N PHE A 31 -0.15 -10.88 -1.59
CA PHE A 31 1.27 -11.22 -1.52
C PHE A 31 1.71 -11.74 -0.15
N PHE A 32 1.11 -11.28 0.95
CA PHE A 32 1.59 -11.57 2.31
C PHE A 32 0.65 -12.42 3.16
N TYR A 33 -0.59 -12.67 2.73
CA TYR A 33 -1.52 -13.51 3.48
C TYR A 33 -1.21 -15.00 3.30
N ARG A 34 -0.90 -15.69 4.41
CA ARG A 34 -0.58 -17.14 4.46
C ARG A 34 0.51 -17.56 3.46
N LYS A 35 1.51 -16.71 3.25
CA LYS A 35 2.65 -16.94 2.37
C LYS A 35 3.93 -16.47 3.04
N GLU A 36 5.05 -17.10 2.69
CA GLU A 36 6.36 -16.68 3.15
C GLU A 36 6.69 -15.24 2.71
N ILE A 37 7.08 -14.42 3.69
CA ILE A 37 7.55 -13.06 3.45
C ILE A 37 9.00 -13.13 2.95
N THR A 38 9.15 -13.27 1.63
CA THR A 38 10.47 -13.20 0.97
C THR A 38 10.75 -11.79 0.45
N ARG A 39 12.04 -11.41 0.37
CA ARG A 39 12.45 -10.10 -0.19
C ARG A 39 11.93 -9.89 -1.62
N LYS A 40 11.86 -10.97 -2.41
CA LYS A 40 11.32 -10.95 -3.78
C LYS A 40 9.83 -10.59 -3.78
N ASN A 41 9.03 -11.24 -2.92
CA ASN A 41 7.60 -10.94 -2.79
C ASN A 41 7.36 -9.49 -2.36
N ILE A 42 8.22 -8.94 -1.49
CA ILE A 42 8.14 -7.52 -1.09
C ILE A 42 8.35 -6.60 -2.29
N VAL A 43 9.40 -6.82 -3.07
CA VAL A 43 9.71 -5.99 -4.25
C VAL A 43 8.59 -6.08 -5.29
N PHE A 44 8.09 -7.27 -5.61
CA PHE A 44 6.99 -7.41 -6.58
C PHE A 44 5.70 -6.75 -6.07
N CYS A 45 5.37 -6.93 -4.80
CA CYS A 45 4.22 -6.28 -4.18
C CYS A 45 4.32 -4.76 -4.24
N THR A 46 5.48 -4.19 -3.92
CA THR A 46 5.67 -2.73 -3.95
C THR A 46 5.64 -2.18 -5.36
N ILE A 47 6.19 -2.90 -6.36
CA ILE A 47 6.14 -2.47 -7.77
C ILE A 47 4.68 -2.44 -8.23
N LEU A 48 3.95 -3.53 -8.01
CA LEU A 48 2.56 -3.63 -8.43
C LEU A 48 1.70 -2.56 -7.74
N ASN A 49 1.88 -2.39 -6.42
CA ASN A 49 1.15 -1.39 -5.68
C ASN A 49 1.46 0.02 -6.17
N SER A 50 2.73 0.37 -6.39
CA SER A 50 3.11 1.69 -6.86
C SER A 50 2.59 1.99 -8.27
N LEU A 51 2.67 1.03 -9.19
CA LEU A 51 2.14 1.21 -10.55
C LEU A 51 0.62 1.35 -10.57
N VAL A 52 -0.10 0.44 -9.93
CA VAL A 52 -1.57 0.41 -9.98
C VAL A 52 -2.17 1.53 -9.13
N THR A 53 -1.78 1.60 -7.86
CA THR A 53 -2.46 2.50 -6.92
C THR A 53 -1.90 3.91 -7.01
N SER A 54 -0.58 4.03 -6.99
CA SER A 54 0.05 5.33 -6.86
C SER A 54 0.21 6.05 -8.21
N LEU A 55 0.41 5.33 -9.32
CA LEU A 55 0.65 5.93 -10.64
C LEU A 55 -0.63 6.03 -11.44
N PHE A 56 -1.36 4.92 -11.53
CA PHE A 56 -2.56 4.87 -12.34
C PHE A 56 -3.76 5.47 -11.60
N LEU A 57 -4.21 4.85 -10.51
CA LEU A 57 -5.43 5.24 -9.81
C LEU A 57 -5.34 6.66 -9.24
N ASN A 58 -4.26 7.01 -8.53
CA ASN A 58 -4.13 8.36 -7.98
C ASN A 58 -4.08 9.45 -9.06
N THR A 59 -3.40 9.22 -10.18
CA THR A 59 -3.35 10.19 -11.29
C THR A 59 -4.71 10.29 -11.98
N LEU A 60 -5.41 9.15 -12.15
CA LEU A 60 -6.76 9.12 -12.72
C LEU A 60 -7.71 9.97 -11.88
N TRP A 61 -7.77 9.74 -10.57
CA TRP A 61 -8.62 10.51 -9.66
C TRP A 61 -8.24 11.99 -9.60
N THR A 62 -6.95 12.30 -9.59
CA THR A 62 -6.48 13.69 -9.60
C THR A 62 -6.86 14.39 -10.91
N SER A 63 -6.77 13.71 -12.06
CA SER A 63 -7.18 14.27 -13.35
C SER A 63 -8.68 14.56 -13.39
N GLN A 64 -9.52 13.68 -12.82
CA GLN A 64 -10.96 13.89 -12.72
C GLN A 64 -11.32 15.04 -11.77
N LEU A 65 -10.63 15.15 -10.63
CA LEU A 65 -10.87 16.21 -9.66
C LEU A 65 -10.43 17.60 -10.14
N THR A 66 -9.31 17.67 -10.85
CA THR A 66 -8.71 18.96 -11.23
C THR A 66 -9.04 19.38 -12.67
N GLY A 67 -9.64 18.48 -13.47
CA GLY A 67 -9.86 18.70 -14.90
C GLY A 67 -8.60 18.72 -15.76
N ASN A 68 -7.42 18.46 -15.16
CA ASN A 68 -6.15 18.52 -15.87
C ASN A 68 -5.91 17.28 -16.76
N PRO A 69 -5.18 17.42 -17.88
CA PRO A 69 -4.83 16.30 -18.74
C PRO A 69 -4.08 15.19 -17.97
N PHE A 70 -4.58 13.97 -18.09
CA PHE A 70 -4.00 12.80 -17.42
C PHE A 70 -2.51 12.62 -17.73
N MET A 71 -2.12 12.74 -19.02
CA MET A 71 -0.74 12.51 -19.45
C MET A 71 0.25 13.50 -18.83
N ALA A 72 -0.14 14.78 -18.69
CA ALA A 72 0.71 15.80 -18.06
C ALA A 72 0.93 15.49 -16.58
N GLN A 73 -0.14 15.13 -15.87
CA GLN A 73 -0.07 14.75 -14.46
C GLN A 73 0.72 13.45 -14.25
N PHE A 74 0.59 12.50 -15.17
CA PHE A 74 1.30 11.23 -15.15
C PHE A 74 2.81 11.43 -15.25
N MET A 75 3.26 12.20 -16.27
CA MET A 75 4.68 12.47 -16.50
C MET A 75 5.33 13.21 -15.31
N LEU A 76 4.63 14.17 -14.71
CA LEU A 76 5.11 14.88 -13.52
C LEU A 76 5.24 13.98 -12.28
N ARG A 77 4.43 12.91 -12.18
CA ARG A 77 4.45 12.00 -11.04
C ARG A 77 5.47 10.87 -11.15
N VAL A 78 5.96 10.54 -12.35
CA VAL A 78 6.93 9.45 -12.52
C VAL A 78 8.19 9.63 -11.64
N PRO A 79 8.87 10.79 -11.60
CA PRO A 79 10.12 10.94 -10.86
C PRO A 79 9.90 10.90 -9.34
N THR A 80 8.91 11.64 -8.85
CA THR A 80 8.56 11.67 -7.42
C THR A 80 8.11 10.29 -6.94
N MET A 81 7.46 9.51 -7.80
CA MET A 81 7.07 8.16 -7.43
C MET A 81 8.20 7.14 -7.46
N ALA A 82 9.14 7.26 -8.39
CA ALA A 82 10.31 6.39 -8.42
C ALA A 82 11.07 6.48 -7.09
N ILE A 83 11.25 7.71 -6.59
CA ILE A 83 11.87 7.98 -5.29
C ILE A 83 11.05 7.34 -4.15
N ASN A 84 9.74 7.65 -4.09
CA ASN A 84 8.85 7.08 -3.06
C ASN A 84 8.81 5.55 -3.08
N PHE A 85 8.84 4.94 -4.26
CA PHE A 85 8.86 3.49 -4.43
C PHE A 85 10.12 2.87 -3.80
N VAL A 86 11.29 3.47 -4.01
CA VAL A 86 12.56 3.00 -3.42
C VAL A 86 12.49 3.08 -1.89
N PHE A 87 12.11 4.24 -1.36
CA PHE A 87 11.98 4.42 0.10
C PHE A 87 10.98 3.43 0.71
N HIS A 88 9.78 3.32 0.12
CA HIS A 88 8.73 2.45 0.62
C HIS A 88 9.15 0.97 0.60
N THR A 89 9.88 0.55 -0.44
CA THR A 89 10.41 -0.81 -0.54
C THR A 89 11.46 -1.10 0.53
N ILE A 90 12.40 -0.18 0.76
CA ILE A 90 13.43 -0.33 1.81
C ILE A 90 12.77 -0.46 3.18
N VAL A 91 11.79 0.41 3.47
CA VAL A 91 11.06 0.41 4.74
C VAL A 91 10.33 -0.92 4.95
N LEU A 92 9.62 -1.43 3.94
CA LEU A 92 8.92 -2.71 4.05
C LEU A 92 9.87 -3.89 4.24
N ILE A 93 11.03 -3.91 3.56
CA ILE A 93 12.04 -4.96 3.74
C ILE A 93 12.52 -5.03 5.19
N ILE A 94 12.62 -3.89 5.89
CA ILE A 94 13.09 -3.83 7.28
C ILE A 94 11.96 -4.13 8.27
N ILE A 95 10.77 -3.55 8.05
CA ILE A 95 9.67 -3.58 9.02
C ILE A 95 8.89 -4.90 8.98
N LEU A 96 8.52 -5.40 7.79
CA LEU A 96 7.70 -6.62 7.68
C LEU A 96 8.27 -7.83 8.43
N PRO A 97 9.56 -8.20 8.29
CA PRO A 97 10.09 -9.37 8.99
C PRO A 97 10.12 -9.17 10.51
N LYS A 98 10.39 -7.94 10.98
CA LYS A 98 10.36 -7.61 12.41
C LYS A 98 8.95 -7.71 12.97
N LEU A 99 7.97 -7.13 12.27
CA LEU A 99 6.57 -7.17 12.64
C LEU A 99 6.03 -8.59 12.67
N ALA A 100 6.35 -9.39 11.64
CA ALA A 100 5.97 -10.80 11.58
C ALA A 100 6.55 -11.59 12.77
N LYS A 101 7.80 -11.33 13.17
CA LYS A 101 8.42 -11.96 14.34
C LYS A 101 7.71 -11.58 15.65
N ILE A 102 7.39 -10.29 15.83
CA ILE A 102 6.69 -9.80 17.03
C ILE A 102 5.28 -10.41 17.11
N LEU A 103 4.55 -10.41 15.99
CA LEU A 103 3.22 -10.99 15.90
C LEU A 103 3.23 -12.49 16.23
N ARG A 104 4.25 -13.23 15.75
CA ARG A 104 4.45 -14.65 16.10
C ARG A 104 4.63 -14.88 17.60
N ILE A 105 5.41 -14.03 18.27
CA ILE A 105 5.63 -14.11 19.73
C ILE A 105 4.31 -13.88 20.47
N GLU A 106 3.56 -12.86 20.07
CA GLU A 106 2.31 -12.50 20.74
C GLU A 106 1.21 -13.55 20.54
N ILE A 107 1.06 -14.08 19.32
CA ILE A 107 0.14 -15.19 19.04
C ILE A 107 0.48 -16.42 19.88
N LYS A 108 1.77 -16.74 20.03
CA LYS A 108 2.22 -17.86 20.86
C LYS A 108 1.90 -17.66 22.34
N LYS A 109 2.01 -16.43 22.86
CA LYS A 109 1.64 -16.10 24.25
C LYS A 109 0.15 -16.24 24.51
N LEU A 110 -0.67 -15.87 23.52
CA LEU A 110 -2.13 -15.87 23.65
C LEU A 110 -2.74 -17.29 23.56
N GLY A 111 -1.95 -18.33 23.29
CA GLY A 111 -2.44 -19.71 23.14
C GLY A 111 -3.37 -19.92 21.94
N ALA A 112 -3.61 -18.87 21.14
CA ALA A 112 -4.47 -18.87 19.97
C ALA A 112 -3.68 -19.36 18.75
N GLN A 113 -3.34 -20.66 18.70
CA GLN A 113 -2.87 -21.26 17.45
C GLN A 113 -4.06 -21.40 16.48
N PRO A 114 -4.03 -20.80 15.28
CA PRO A 114 -4.73 -21.39 14.17
C PRO A 114 -3.88 -22.55 13.63
N GLU A 115 -4.44 -23.75 13.79
CA GLU A 115 -3.99 -25.09 13.40
C GLU A 115 -3.54 -25.25 11.92
N ASN A 116 -3.58 -24.20 11.10
CA ASN A 116 -3.33 -24.25 9.66
C ASN A 116 -2.58 -23.00 9.14
N ALA A 117 -1.44 -22.64 9.73
CA ALA A 117 -0.56 -21.63 9.14
C ALA A 117 0.50 -22.31 8.26
N PRO A 118 0.29 -22.45 6.94
CA PRO A 118 1.42 -22.46 6.03
C PRO A 118 2.01 -21.04 6.13
N TYR A 119 3.07 -20.93 6.92
CA TYR A 119 4.04 -19.87 6.73
C TYR A 119 4.78 -20.20 5.44
#